data_AF-N1PR29-F1
#
_entry.id   AF-N1PR29-F1
#
_cell.length_a   1.000
_cell.length_b   1.000
_cell.length_c   1.000
_cell.angle_alpha   90.00
_cell.angle_beta   90.00
_cell.angle_gamma   90.00
#
_symmetry.space_group_name_H-M   'P 1'
#
loop_
_entity.id
_entity.type
_entity.pdbx_description
1 polymer ?
#
loop_
_entity_poly.entity_id
_entity_poly.type
_entity_poly.pdbx_seq_one_letter_code
_entity_poly.pdbx_strand_id
1 'polypeptide(L)'
;MSRGSQGDVLIDCLEKTSVQVTEAVVRDIADVVEAGRQRAPAELKDRLRFQTHDFVKLQEETADMYFMQWIFHNWSNKKSVQILRNLIPSTKPGTKIIIGEYLLPDQILFHSWMRTSESLLNVDLTVLALLNAIERDAEGLHDLLHDTDTRIHMNSIKMMPPGVMAVIEVMWKP
;
A
#
# COMPACT_ATOMS: atom_id res chain seq x y z
N MET A 1 -8.29 -11.56 -3.39
CA MET A 1 -7.46 -11.19 -2.22
C MET A 1 -6.10 -10.81 -2.74
N SER A 2 -5.84 -9.53 -3.01
CA SER A 2 -4.44 -9.09 -3.16
C SER A 2 -3.81 -9.22 -1.77
N ARG A 3 -2.92 -10.19 -1.68
CA ARG A 3 -2.04 -10.41 -0.54
C ARG A 3 -0.82 -9.52 -0.76
N GLY A 4 -0.23 -8.96 0.28
CA GLY A 4 0.99 -8.18 0.14
C GLY A 4 2.00 -8.96 -0.70
N SER A 5 2.65 -8.26 -1.63
CA SER A 5 3.72 -8.83 -2.44
C SER A 5 4.69 -9.57 -1.52
N GLN A 6 5.26 -10.67 -2.01
CA GLN A 6 6.14 -11.58 -1.26
C GLN A 6 7.50 -10.95 -0.90
N GLY A 7 7.55 -9.63 -0.81
CA GLY A 7 8.70 -8.80 -0.50
C GLY A 7 9.33 -8.13 -1.72
N ASP A 8 8.82 -8.33 -2.93
CA ASP A 8 9.51 -7.97 -4.19
C ASP A 8 9.94 -6.49 -4.23
N VAL A 9 9.04 -5.58 -3.87
CA VAL A 9 9.36 -4.14 -3.83
C VAL A 9 10.44 -3.82 -2.80
N LEU A 10 10.39 -4.46 -1.63
CA LEU A 10 11.38 -4.22 -0.57
C LEU A 10 12.73 -4.85 -0.92
N ILE A 11 12.75 -6.01 -1.57
CA ILE A 11 13.96 -6.63 -2.12
C ILE A 11 14.62 -5.66 -3.11
N ASP A 12 13.84 -5.18 -4.09
CA ASP A 12 14.29 -4.18 -5.07
C ASP A 12 14.87 -2.93 -4.40
N CYS A 13 14.23 -2.43 -3.33
CA CYS A 13 14.71 -1.27 -2.57
C CYS A 13 15.99 -1.56 -1.79
N LEU A 14 16.16 -2.78 -1.25
CA LEU A 14 17.36 -3.18 -0.49
C LEU A 14 18.57 -3.40 -1.40
N GLU A 15 18.34 -3.83 -2.64
CA GLU A 15 19.38 -4.05 -3.65
C GLU A 15 19.81 -2.76 -4.35
N LYS A 16 18.89 -1.83 -4.59
CA LYS A 16 19.19 -0.57 -5.29
C LYS A 16 19.82 0.46 -4.36
N THR A 17 21.06 0.84 -4.67
CA THR A 17 21.83 1.85 -3.91
C THR A 17 21.25 3.27 -4.00
N SER A 18 20.34 3.53 -4.94
CA SER A 18 19.65 4.82 -5.09
C SER A 18 18.57 5.07 -4.03
N VAL A 19 18.20 4.04 -3.26
CA VAL A 19 17.22 4.14 -2.18
C VAL A 19 17.93 3.83 -0.86
N GLN A 20 17.78 4.70 0.14
CA GLN A 20 18.43 4.54 1.45
C GLN A 20 17.65 3.59 2.38
N VAL A 21 17.28 2.39 1.89
CA VAL A 21 16.68 1.35 2.76
C VAL A 21 17.79 0.43 3.27
N THR A 22 18.05 0.49 4.56
CA THR A 22 19.06 -0.35 5.22
C THR A 22 18.47 -1.68 5.68
N GLU A 23 17.26 -1.66 6.23
CA GLU A 23 16.52 -2.83 6.69
C GLU A 23 15.04 -2.73 6.29
N ALA A 24 14.39 -3.87 6.12
CA ALA A 24 12.99 -3.97 5.79
C ALA A 24 12.31 -5.15 6.50
N VAL A 25 11.02 -4.99 6.83
CA VAL A 25 10.19 -6.05 7.39
C VAL A 25 8.94 -6.20 6.53
N VAL A 26 8.76 -7.37 5.93
CA VAL A 26 7.51 -7.76 5.27
C VAL A 26 6.54 -8.27 6.33
N ARG A 27 5.34 -7.69 6.37
CA ARG A 27 4.28 -8.05 7.31
C ARG A 27 3.03 -8.47 6.56
N ASP A 28 2.64 -9.73 6.71
CA ASP A 28 1.47 -10.31 6.05
C ASP A 28 0.95 -11.54 6.80
N ILE A 29 -0.12 -12.17 6.31
CA ILE A 29 -0.64 -13.43 6.85
C ILE A 29 0.38 -14.56 6.69
N ALA A 30 0.24 -15.61 7.52
CA ALA A 30 1.23 -16.68 7.68
C ALA A 30 1.68 -17.30 6.34
N ASP A 31 0.73 -17.66 5.48
CA ASP A 31 1.01 -18.29 4.18
C ASP A 31 1.89 -17.42 3.27
N VAL A 32 1.67 -16.10 3.31
CA VAL A 32 2.39 -15.14 2.46
C VAL A 32 3.80 -14.92 2.99
N VAL A 33 3.94 -14.79 4.31
CA VAL A 33 5.23 -14.70 4.98
C VAL A 33 6.08 -15.94 4.71
N GLU A 34 5.49 -17.13 4.80
CA GLU A 34 6.21 -18.37 4.52
C GLU A 34 6.65 -18.44 3.05
N ALA A 35 5.76 -18.12 2.12
CA ALA A 35 6.10 -18.06 0.70
C ALA A 35 7.17 -16.99 0.40
N GLY A 36 7.17 -15.86 1.11
CA GLY A 36 8.17 -14.80 0.97
C GLY A 36 9.55 -15.24 1.45
N ARG A 37 9.62 -15.87 2.63
CA ARG A 37 10.87 -16.42 3.18
C ARG A 37 11.56 -17.40 2.24
N GLN A 38 10.77 -18.24 1.55
CA GLN A 38 11.31 -19.23 0.61
C GLN A 38 11.89 -18.60 -0.67
N ARG A 39 11.44 -17.40 -1.06
CA ARG A 39 11.94 -16.69 -2.25
C ARG A 39 13.00 -15.63 -1.94
N ALA A 40 13.11 -15.20 -0.70
CA ALA A 40 14.01 -14.12 -0.31
C ALA A 40 15.48 -14.46 -0.66
N PRO A 41 16.23 -13.53 -1.30
CA PRO A 41 17.65 -13.70 -1.54
C PRO A 41 18.42 -13.95 -0.25
N ALA A 42 19.33 -14.93 -0.26
CA ALA A 42 20.10 -15.30 0.92
C ALA A 42 21.00 -14.16 1.42
N GLU A 43 21.45 -13.32 0.50
CA GLU A 43 22.29 -12.14 0.72
C GLU A 43 21.59 -11.05 1.53
N LEU A 44 20.25 -11.05 1.54
CA LEU A 44 19.44 -10.07 2.26
C LEU A 44 18.99 -10.55 3.64
N LYS A 45 19.37 -11.75 4.09
CA LYS A 45 18.87 -12.36 5.33
C LYS A 45 19.02 -11.48 6.57
N ASP A 46 20.09 -10.68 6.65
CA ASP A 46 20.35 -9.79 7.79
C ASP A 46 19.60 -8.46 7.69
N ARG A 47 19.08 -8.11 6.50
CA ARG A 47 18.41 -6.83 6.20
C ARG A 47 16.92 -6.98 5.91
N LEU A 48 16.45 -8.17 5.54
CA LEU A 48 15.06 -8.46 5.19
C LEU A 48 14.48 -9.50 6.15
N ARG A 49 13.48 -9.07 6.94
CA ARG A 49 12.75 -9.95 7.85
C ARG A 49 11.32 -10.13 7.38
N PHE A 50 10.73 -11.25 7.77
CA PHE A 50 9.31 -11.55 7.51
C PHE A 50 8.61 -11.85 8.83
N GLN A 51 7.50 -11.17 9.07
CA GLN A 51 6.74 -11.26 10.31
C GLN A 51 5.26 -11.48 9.98
N THR A 52 4.67 -12.49 10.62
CA THR A 52 3.22 -12.71 10.50
C THR A 52 2.45 -11.61 11.21
N HIS A 53 1.59 -10.92 10.48
CA HIS A 53 0.77 -9.84 11.01
C HIS A 53 -0.51 -9.68 10.19
N ASP A 54 -1.59 -9.32 10.88
CA ASP A 54 -2.87 -8.99 10.27
C ASP A 54 -3.13 -7.50 10.48
N PHE A 55 -3.16 -6.74 9.40
CA PHE A 55 -3.29 -5.27 9.42
C PHE A 55 -4.64 -4.78 9.98
N VAL A 56 -5.63 -5.67 10.15
CA VAL A 56 -6.86 -5.31 10.88
C VAL A 56 -6.66 -5.29 12.39
N LYS A 57 -5.47 -5.69 12.87
CA LYS A 57 -5.00 -5.55 14.25
C LYS A 57 -4.02 -4.40 14.37
N LEU A 58 -3.78 -3.96 15.60
CA LEU A 58 -2.86 -2.88 15.93
C LEU A 58 -1.44 -3.20 15.46
N GLN A 59 -0.76 -2.22 14.84
CA GLN A 59 0.67 -2.31 14.60
C GLN A 59 1.43 -1.92 15.87
N GLU A 60 2.30 -2.81 16.36
CA GLU A 60 3.04 -2.60 17.61
C GLU A 60 4.48 -2.11 17.38
N GLU A 61 5.08 -2.48 16.24
CA GLU A 61 6.47 -2.12 15.94
C GLU A 61 6.55 -0.78 15.21
N THR A 62 7.39 0.13 15.71
CA THR A 62 7.64 1.42 15.08
C THR A 62 8.60 1.30 13.89
N ALA A 63 8.42 2.16 12.89
CA ALA A 63 9.30 2.26 11.72
C ALA A 63 9.46 3.72 11.26
N ASP A 64 10.55 3.99 10.55
CA ASP A 64 10.75 5.30 9.90
C ASP A 64 9.82 5.46 8.69
N MET A 65 9.45 4.35 8.05
CA MET A 65 8.53 4.32 6.93
C MET A 65 7.64 3.07 6.96
N TYR A 66 6.35 3.26 6.68
CA TYR A 66 5.41 2.18 6.38
C TYR A 66 5.05 2.22 4.90
N PHE A 67 5.12 1.07 4.24
CA PHE A 67 4.70 0.92 2.85
C PHE A 67 3.48 0.00 2.76
N MET A 68 2.39 0.50 2.17
CA MET A 68 1.11 -0.18 2.03
C MET A 68 0.74 -0.24 0.55
N GLN A 69 1.01 -1.38 -0.08
CA GLN A 69 0.74 -1.57 -1.50
C GLN A 69 -0.49 -2.43 -1.68
N TRP A 70 -1.43 -1.95 -2.50
CA TRP A 70 -2.58 -2.75 -2.97
C TRP A 70 -3.45 -3.28 -1.84
N ILE A 71 -3.59 -2.50 -0.77
CA ILE A 71 -4.37 -2.88 0.41
C ILE A 71 -5.78 -2.31 0.26
N PHE A 72 -5.90 -1.00 0.07
CA PHE A 72 -7.13 -0.26 0.27
C PHE A 72 -8.19 -0.50 -0.81
N HIS A 73 -7.81 -0.89 -2.03
CA HIS A 73 -8.78 -1.23 -3.07
C HIS A 73 -9.67 -2.42 -2.67
N ASN A 74 -9.16 -3.38 -1.88
CA ASN A 74 -9.92 -4.55 -1.45
C ASN A 74 -10.97 -4.25 -0.36
N TRP A 75 -10.94 -3.05 0.24
CA TRP A 75 -11.67 -2.77 1.47
C TRP A 75 -12.57 -1.53 1.34
N SER A 76 -13.73 -1.60 2.00
CA SER A 76 -14.63 -0.46 2.15
C SER A 76 -13.97 0.66 2.97
N ASN A 77 -14.47 1.90 2.84
CA ASN A 77 -13.92 3.05 3.56
C ASN A 77 -13.82 2.81 5.07
N LYS A 78 -14.87 2.24 5.69
CA LYS A 78 -14.87 1.92 7.12
C LYS A 78 -13.71 1.00 7.52
N LYS A 79 -13.41 -0.01 6.69
CA LYS A 79 -12.32 -0.96 6.94
C LYS A 79 -10.97 -0.32 6.66
N SER A 80 -10.82 0.43 5.58
CA SER A 80 -9.60 1.16 5.24
C SER A 80 -9.23 2.19 6.32
N VAL A 81 -10.20 2.93 6.85
CA VAL A 81 -10.03 3.83 8.01
C VAL A 81 -9.54 3.06 9.23
N GLN A 82 -10.15 1.91 9.54
CA GLN A 82 -9.72 1.09 10.68
C GLN A 82 -8.26 0.61 10.52
N ILE A 83 -7.89 0.17 9.31
CA ILE A 83 -6.53 -0.28 9.00
C ILE A 83 -5.53 0.85 9.21
N LEU A 84 -5.81 2.06 8.68
CA LEU A 84 -4.97 3.22 8.88
C LEU A 84 -4.89 3.61 10.37
N ARG A 85 -6.01 3.58 11.11
CA ARG A 85 -6.03 3.84 12.55
C ARG A 85 -5.21 2.85 13.35
N ASN A 86 -5.14 1.59 12.93
CA ASN A 86 -4.29 0.59 13.56
C ASN A 86 -2.79 0.84 13.33
N LEU A 87 -2.43 1.57 12.27
CA LEU A 87 -1.05 1.96 11.98
C LEU A 87 -0.63 3.17 12.82
N ILE A 88 -1.51 4.15 13.03
CA ILE A 88 -1.17 5.44 13.68
C ILE A 88 -0.38 5.28 14.99
N PRO A 89 -0.73 4.38 15.94
CA PRO A 89 -0.01 4.28 17.21
C PRO A 89 1.46 3.86 17.06
N SER A 90 1.83 3.26 15.94
CA SER A 90 3.21 2.89 15.59
C SER A 90 3.97 3.98 14.83
N THR A 91 3.33 5.13 14.58
CA THR A 91 3.96 6.29 13.94
C THR A 91 4.58 7.22 14.98
N LYS A 92 5.69 7.85 14.61
CA LYS A 92 6.38 8.89 15.38
C LYS A 92 6.49 10.16 14.53
N PRO A 93 6.77 11.33 15.11
CA PRO A 93 7.08 12.52 14.31
C PRO A 93 8.16 12.21 13.26
N GLY A 94 7.88 12.49 11.99
CA GLY A 94 8.77 12.19 10.86
C GLY A 94 8.59 10.81 10.23
N THR A 95 7.75 9.93 10.79
CA THR A 95 7.37 8.68 10.10
C THR A 95 6.65 9.00 8.79
N LYS A 96 7.06 8.32 7.72
CA LYS A 96 6.40 8.39 6.42
C LYS A 96 5.47 7.20 6.22
N ILE A 97 4.28 7.45 5.67
CA ILE A 97 3.39 6.38 5.21
C ILE A 97 3.32 6.51 3.69
N ILE A 98 3.74 5.47 2.98
CA ILE A 98 3.70 5.39 1.52
C ILE A 98 2.62 4.41 1.14
N ILE A 99 1.66 4.88 0.35
CA ILE A 99 0.54 4.09 -0.15
C ILE A 99 0.73 3.88 -1.65
N GLY A 100 0.75 2.63 -2.09
CA GLY A 100 0.84 2.26 -3.51
C GLY A 100 -0.48 1.68 -3.98
N GLU A 101 -1.31 2.48 -4.66
CA GLU A 101 -2.65 2.05 -5.09
C GLU A 101 -2.86 2.34 -6.58
N TYR A 102 -3.81 1.62 -7.17
CA TYR A 102 -4.41 2.10 -8.41
C TYR A 102 -5.36 3.24 -8.06
N LEU A 103 -5.18 4.38 -8.74
CA LEU A 103 -6.12 5.48 -8.65
C LEU A 103 -6.92 5.54 -9.94
N LEU A 104 -8.23 5.74 -9.79
CA LEU A 104 -9.07 6.02 -10.93
C LEU A 104 -8.58 7.32 -11.59
N PRO A 105 -8.18 7.25 -12.87
CA PRO A 105 -7.76 8.44 -13.59
C PRO A 105 -8.94 9.40 -13.76
N ASP A 106 -8.65 10.71 -13.81
CA ASP A 106 -9.65 11.71 -14.20
C ASP A 106 -10.29 11.32 -15.56
N GLN A 107 -11.53 11.74 -15.80
CA GLN A 107 -12.39 11.32 -16.92
C GLN A 107 -11.68 11.38 -18.28
N ILE A 108 -10.78 12.34 -18.47
CA ILE A 108 -9.99 12.51 -19.70
C ILE A 108 -8.95 11.39 -19.85
N LEU A 109 -8.26 11.03 -18.77
CA LEU A 109 -7.25 9.97 -18.72
C LEU A 109 -7.87 8.57 -18.71
N PHE A 110 -9.09 8.43 -18.19
CA PHE A 110 -9.86 7.18 -18.19
C PHE A 110 -10.13 6.64 -19.60
N HIS A 111 -10.46 7.51 -20.55
CA HIS A 111 -10.66 7.12 -21.95
C HIS A 111 -9.38 6.60 -22.63
N SER A 112 -8.22 7.17 -22.29
CA SER A 112 -6.92 6.72 -22.81
C SER A 112 -6.52 5.39 -22.19
N TRP A 113 -6.73 5.24 -20.88
CA TRP A 113 -6.45 4.00 -20.15
C TRP A 113 -7.35 2.84 -20.60
N MET A 114 -8.67 3.05 -20.76
CA MET A 114 -9.58 2.01 -21.26
C MET A 114 -9.16 1.45 -22.63
N ARG A 115 -8.58 2.29 -23.50
CA ARG A 115 -8.10 1.85 -24.83
C ARG A 115 -6.88 0.94 -24.78
N THR A 116 -6.11 0.95 -23.69
CA THR A 116 -4.89 0.15 -23.54
C THR A 116 -5.07 -1.05 -22.61
N SER A 117 -6.19 -1.14 -21.90
CA SER A 117 -6.39 -2.06 -20.77
C SER A 117 -7.60 -3.00 -20.93
N GLU A 118 -7.75 -3.63 -22.10
CA GLU A 118 -8.77 -4.67 -22.34
C GLU A 118 -8.77 -5.80 -21.28
N SER A 119 -7.65 -5.98 -20.55
CA SER A 119 -7.47 -6.98 -19.50
C SER A 119 -7.87 -6.55 -18.08
N LEU A 120 -7.99 -5.25 -17.77
CA LEU A 120 -8.30 -4.77 -16.40
C LEU A 120 -9.80 -4.52 -16.19
N LEU A 121 -10.56 -4.24 -17.26
CA LEU A 121 -12.00 -3.99 -17.18
C LEU A 121 -12.81 -5.19 -16.63
N ASN A 122 -12.28 -6.41 -16.77
CA ASN A 122 -12.90 -7.63 -16.25
C ASN A 122 -12.62 -7.88 -14.75
N VAL A 123 -11.68 -7.16 -14.14
CA VAL A 123 -11.29 -7.38 -12.73
C VAL A 123 -12.19 -6.58 -11.77
N ASP A 124 -12.85 -5.53 -12.25
CA ASP A 124 -13.64 -4.64 -11.38
C ASP A 124 -15.02 -5.20 -11.00
N LEU A 125 -15.89 -5.56 -11.94
CA LEU A 125 -17.28 -5.87 -11.58
C LEU A 125 -17.44 -7.08 -10.63
N THR A 126 -16.56 -8.07 -10.72
CA THR A 126 -16.64 -9.28 -9.89
C THR A 126 -15.99 -9.08 -8.52
N VAL A 127 -14.87 -8.36 -8.43
CA VAL A 127 -14.16 -8.10 -7.16
C VAL A 127 -14.87 -7.00 -6.35
N LEU A 128 -15.37 -5.95 -7.00
CA LEU A 128 -16.20 -4.91 -6.38
C LEU A 128 -17.43 -5.52 -5.71
N ALA A 129 -18.14 -6.40 -6.42
CA ALA A 129 -19.35 -7.03 -5.91
C ALA A 129 -19.11 -7.98 -4.74
N LEU A 130 -17.98 -8.71 -4.73
CA LEU A 130 -17.71 -9.73 -3.70
C LEU A 130 -17.07 -9.17 -2.42
N LEU A 131 -16.27 -8.10 -2.51
CA LEU A 131 -15.47 -7.61 -1.39
C LEU A 131 -15.99 -6.29 -0.77
N ASN A 132 -17.04 -5.68 -1.34
CA ASN A 132 -17.32 -4.25 -1.14
C ASN A 132 -16.06 -3.40 -1.34
N ALA A 133 -15.24 -3.84 -2.31
CA ALA A 133 -14.05 -3.13 -2.76
C ALA A 133 -14.47 -1.81 -3.40
N ILE A 134 -13.62 -0.79 -3.28
CA ILE A 134 -13.88 0.54 -3.81
C ILE A 134 -12.59 1.00 -4.48
N GLU A 135 -12.63 1.11 -5.81
CA GLU A 135 -11.63 1.85 -6.56
C GLU A 135 -11.84 3.35 -6.28
N ARG A 136 -10.75 4.04 -5.91
CA ARG A 136 -10.80 5.44 -5.48
C ARG A 136 -10.02 6.31 -6.45
N ASP A 137 -10.48 7.52 -6.67
CA ASP A 137 -9.66 8.58 -7.24
C ASP A 137 -8.82 9.26 -6.14
N ALA A 138 -8.08 10.30 -6.52
CA ALA A 138 -7.25 11.05 -5.59
C ALA A 138 -8.06 11.75 -4.48
N GLU A 139 -9.27 12.21 -4.79
CA GLU A 139 -10.16 12.89 -3.83
C GLU A 139 -10.71 11.90 -2.81
N GLY A 140 -11.20 10.74 -3.26
CA GLY A 140 -11.66 9.67 -2.38
C GLY A 140 -10.57 9.12 -1.47
N LEU A 141 -9.30 9.13 -1.91
CA LEU A 141 -8.18 8.80 -1.03
C LEU A 141 -7.91 9.91 -0.01
N HIS A 142 -7.99 11.17 -0.42
CA HIS A 142 -7.86 12.31 0.50
C HIS A 142 -8.92 12.26 1.61
N ASP A 143 -10.17 12.00 1.26
CA ASP A 143 -11.27 11.88 2.22
C ASP A 143 -11.06 10.71 3.18
N LEU A 144 -10.56 9.58 2.69
CA LEU A 144 -10.20 8.43 3.52
C LEU A 144 -9.14 8.79 4.58
N LEU A 145 -8.11 9.55 4.19
CA LEU A 145 -7.05 9.99 5.10
C LEU A 145 -7.62 10.95 6.16
N HIS A 146 -8.45 11.91 5.73
CA HIS A 146 -9.12 12.85 6.63
C HIS A 146 -10.03 12.15 7.65
N ASP A 147 -10.84 11.17 7.21
CA ASP A 147 -11.72 10.38 8.09
C ASP A 147 -10.95 9.51 9.09
N THR A 148 -9.69 9.19 8.79
CA THR A 148 -8.84 8.39 9.66
C THR A 148 -8.43 9.17 10.89
N ASP A 149 -7.78 10.32 10.69
CA ASP A 149 -7.27 11.22 11.73
C ASP A 149 -6.94 12.57 11.07
N THR A 150 -7.39 13.68 11.65
CA THR A 150 -7.19 15.03 11.09
C THR A 150 -5.73 15.47 11.04
N ARG A 151 -4.83 14.74 11.72
CA ARG A 151 -3.37 14.94 11.71
C ARG A 151 -2.67 14.23 10.56
N ILE A 152 -3.39 13.36 9.84
CA ILE A 152 -2.89 12.71 8.64
C ILE A 152 -3.14 13.63 7.46
N HIS A 153 -2.08 13.90 6.71
CA HIS A 153 -2.15 14.72 5.51
C HIS A 153 -1.46 14.03 4.36
N MET A 154 -2.09 14.11 3.19
CA MET A 154 -1.47 13.73 1.93
C MET A 154 -0.41 14.77 1.56
N ASN A 155 0.84 14.35 1.45
CA ASN A 155 1.96 15.21 1.10
C ASN A 155 2.15 15.31 -0.42
N SER A 156 2.11 14.18 -1.11
CA SER A 156 2.27 14.14 -2.56
C SER A 156 1.58 12.92 -3.16
N ILE A 157 1.16 13.04 -4.43
CA ILE A 157 0.73 11.93 -5.28
C ILE A 157 1.60 11.94 -6.52
N LYS A 158 2.16 10.78 -6.86
CA LYS A 158 2.92 10.58 -8.10
C LYS A 158 2.34 9.42 -8.89
N MET A 159 1.79 9.72 -10.06
CA MET A 159 1.37 8.69 -11.03
C MET A 159 2.61 8.01 -11.65
N MET A 160 2.49 6.73 -11.96
CA MET A 160 3.54 5.90 -12.56
C MET A 160 3.14 5.44 -13.98
N PRO A 161 3.44 6.24 -15.03
CA PRO A 161 3.19 5.84 -16.42
C PRO A 161 4.01 4.59 -16.82
N PRO A 162 3.49 3.73 -17.73
CA PRO A 162 2.25 3.88 -18.50
C PRO A 162 0.98 3.37 -17.76
N GLY A 163 1.02 3.14 -16.45
CA GLY A 163 -0.12 2.63 -15.66
C GLY A 163 -0.90 3.68 -14.88
N VAL A 164 -1.96 3.21 -14.20
CA VAL A 164 -2.77 3.98 -13.24
C VAL A 164 -2.32 3.77 -11.78
N MET A 165 -1.16 3.14 -11.58
CA MET A 165 -0.56 3.05 -10.26
C MET A 165 -0.10 4.45 -9.83
N ALA A 166 -0.44 4.81 -8.60
CA ALA A 166 0.03 5.99 -7.93
C ALA A 166 0.80 5.60 -6.67
N VAL A 167 1.84 6.38 -6.39
CA VAL A 167 2.55 6.36 -5.11
C VAL A 167 2.15 7.63 -4.38
N ILE A 168 1.53 7.45 -3.22
CA ILE A 168 1.03 8.53 -2.37
C ILE A 168 1.87 8.59 -1.12
N GLU A 169 2.49 9.74 -0.87
CA GLU A 169 3.19 10.00 0.39
C GLU A 169 2.23 10.69 1.35
N VAL A 170 2.11 10.10 2.54
CA VAL A 170 1.25 10.53 3.63
C VAL A 170 2.12 10.82 4.84
N MET A 171 1.85 11.94 5.51
CA MET A 171 2.53 12.36 6.72
C MET A 171 1.54 12.46 7.88
N TRP A 172 1.98 12.03 9.06
CA TRP A 172 1.27 12.28 10.31
C TRP A 172 1.97 13.41 11.07
N LYS A 173 1.22 14.46 11.42
CA LYS A 173 1.71 15.64 12.14
C LYS A 173 1.01 15.75 13.50
N PRO A 174 1.68 15.41 14.62
CA PRO A 174 1.06 15.40 15.96
C PRO A 174 0.50 16.75 16.40
#